data_AF-A0A820KK20-F1
#
_entry.id   AF-A0A820KK20-F1
#
_cell.length_a   1.000
_cell.length_b   1.000
_cell.length_c   1.000
_cell.angle_alpha   90.00
_cell.angle_beta   90.00
_cell.angle_gamma   90.00
#
_symmetry.space_group_name_H-M   'P 1'
#
loop_
_entity.id
_entity.type
_entity.pdbx_description
1 polymer ?
#
loop_
_entity_poly.entity_id
_entity_poly.type
_entity_poly.pdbx_seq_one_letter_code
_entity_poly.pdbx_strand_id
1 'polypeptide(L)' 'MTYHKKVHVVCDNDDLYLLPQFAVDVAQANIDWGNALLRQGTRDKANEKFKLASDKLNNYARNHDSAMDVEIKNKLEE' A
#
# COMPACT_ATOMS: atom_id res chain seq x y z
N MET A 1 38.72 -17.18 -21.71
CA MET A 1 38.41 -16.45 -20.47
C MET A 1 36.89 -16.35 -20.36
N THR A 2 36.29 -17.13 -19.47
CA THR A 2 34.85 -17.21 -19.28
C THR A 2 34.38 -15.97 -18.53
N TYR A 3 33.57 -15.14 -19.20
CA TYR A 3 32.96 -13.96 -18.59
C TYR A 3 31.79 -14.40 -17.71
N HIS A 4 32.04 -14.54 -16.41
CA HIS A 4 30.95 -14.76 -15.45
C HIS A 4 30.26 -13.43 -15.21
N LYS A 5 29.04 -13.28 -15.75
CA LYS A 5 28.14 -12.16 -15.45
C LYS A 5 28.10 -12.01 -13.94
N LYS A 6 28.57 -10.86 -13.42
CA LYS A 6 28.55 -10.56 -11.99
C LYS A 6 27.17 -10.92 -11.46
N VAL A 7 27.12 -11.80 -10.46
CA VAL A 7 25.93 -12.01 -9.65
C VAL A 7 25.46 -10.62 -9.24
N HIS A 8 24.24 -10.22 -9.64
CA HIS A 8 23.63 -9.03 -9.08
C HIS A 8 23.44 -9.32 -7.60
N VAL A 9 24.32 -8.76 -6.78
CA VAL A 9 24.14 -8.76 -5.33
C VAL A 9 22.96 -7.82 -5.08
N VAL A 10 21.84 -8.40 -4.68
CA VAL A 10 20.58 -7.73 -4.37
C VAL A 10 20.68 -7.17 -2.94
N CYS A 11 21.68 -6.35 -2.66
CA CYS A 11 21.85 -5.76 -1.34
C CYS A 11 22.58 -4.43 -1.54
N ASP A 12 21.87 -3.31 -1.44
CA ASP A 12 22.41 -2.04 -0.94
C ASP A 12 21.29 -0.99 -0.76
N ASN A 13 20.18 -1.07 -1.52
CA ASN A 13 19.06 -0.10 -1.43
C ASN A 13 17.67 -0.69 -1.67
N ASP A 14 17.50 -2.00 -1.67
CA ASP A 14 16.22 -2.65 -1.96
C ASP A 14 15.13 -2.25 -0.97
N ASP A 15 15.46 -2.07 0.31
CA ASP A 15 14.52 -1.58 1.33
C ASP A 15 13.91 -0.22 0.95
N LEU A 16 14.64 0.62 0.21
CA LEU A 16 14.21 1.95 -0.21
C LEU A 16 13.09 1.90 -1.27
N TYR A 17 12.97 0.79 -2.00
CA TYR A 17 11.99 0.60 -3.09
C TYR A 17 10.97 -0.50 -2.78
N LEU A 18 11.39 -1.57 -2.09
CA LEU A 18 10.55 -2.66 -1.64
C LEU A 18 9.60 -2.20 -0.54
N LEU A 19 10.09 -1.49 0.49
CA LEU A 19 9.21 -1.07 1.59
C LEU A 19 8.07 -0.15 1.11
N PRO A 20 8.30 0.81 0.20
CA PRO A 20 7.23 1.58 -0.42
C PRO A 20 6.28 0.78 -1.33
N GLN A 21 6.77 -0.16 -2.15
CA GLN A 21 5.88 -0.99 -2.97
C GLN A 21 4.99 -1.89 -2.10
N PHE A 22 5.57 -2.50 -1.06
CA PHE A 22 4.80 -3.24 -0.06
C PHE A 22 3.80 -2.35 0.67
N ALA A 23 4.08 -1.07 0.87
CA ALA A 23 3.14 -0.14 1.47
C ALA A 23 1.91 0.10 0.59
N VAL A 24 2.11 0.28 -0.72
CA VAL A 24 1.02 0.40 -1.70
C VAL A 24 0.20 -0.89 -1.75
N ASP A 25 0.85 -2.05 -1.81
CA ASP A 25 0.16 -3.35 -1.84
C ASP A 25 -0.64 -3.60 -0.56
N VAL A 26 -0.08 -3.26 0.61
CA VAL A 26 -0.78 -3.34 1.91
C VAL A 26 -1.95 -2.36 1.97
N ALA A 27 -1.80 -1.15 1.43
CA ALA A 27 -2.87 -0.18 1.37
C ALA A 27 -4.02 -0.68 0.48
N GLN A 28 -3.72 -1.18 -0.72
CA GLN A 28 -4.71 -1.74 -1.64
C GLN A 28 -5.46 -2.91 -1.00
N ALA A 29 -4.75 -3.82 -0.33
CA ALA A 29 -5.37 -4.94 0.37
C ALA A 29 -6.34 -4.47 1.47
N ASN A 30 -6.03 -3.37 2.17
CA ASN A 30 -6.92 -2.80 3.18
C ASN A 30 -8.12 -2.08 2.53
N ILE A 31 -7.95 -1.42 1.38
CA ILE A 31 -9.06 -0.84 0.61
C ILE A 31 -10.04 -1.94 0.19
N ASP A 32 -9.54 -3.03 -0.38
CA ASP A 32 -10.37 -4.15 -0.85
C ASP A 32 -11.12 -4.81 0.32
N TRP A 33 -10.46 -4.93 1.48
CA TRP A 33 -11.11 -5.42 2.70
C TRP A 33 -12.19 -4.45 3.20
N GLY A 34 -11.92 -3.15 3.23
CA GLY A 34 -12.91 -2.13 3.58
C GLY A 34 -14.14 -2.19 2.67
N ASN A 35 -13.93 -2.33 1.36
CA ASN A 35 -15.00 -2.51 0.37
C ASN A 35 -15.82 -3.78 0.61
N ALA A 36 -15.18 -4.90 0.97
CA ALA A 36 -15.89 -6.12 1.35
C ALA A 36 -16.73 -5.94 2.63
N LEU A 37 -16.22 -5.19 3.60
CA LEU A 37 -16.94 -4.87 4.85
C LEU A 37 -18.12 -3.92 4.62
N LEU A 38 -17.99 -2.95 3.70
CA LEU A 38 -19.10 -2.10 3.28
C LEU A 38 -20.23 -2.93 2.63
N ARG A 39 -19.88 -3.91 1.78
CA ARG A 39 -20.87 -4.84 1.19
C ARG A 39 -21.57 -5.70 2.24
N GLN A 40 -20.91 -5.96 3.37
CA GLN A 40 -21.49 -6.66 4.52
C GLN A 40 -22.29 -5.73 5.46
N GLY A 41 -22.32 -4.43 5.21
CA GLY A 41 -23.02 -3.44 6.04
C GLY A 41 -22.27 -3.05 7.32
N THR A 42 -21.03 -3.50 7.52
CA THR A 42 -20.24 -3.21 8.72
C THR A 42 -19.33 -1.99 8.52
N ARG A 43 -19.93 -0.79 8.50
CA ARG A 43 -19.22 0.46 8.16
C ARG A 43 -18.09 0.81 9.12
N ASP A 44 -18.26 0.62 10.42
CA ASP A 44 -17.21 0.94 11.41
C ASP A 44 -15.91 0.18 11.15
N LYS A 45 -16.02 -1.13 10.85
CA LYS A 45 -14.87 -1.97 10.50
C LYS A 45 -14.27 -1.59 9.15
N ALA A 46 -15.09 -1.17 8.19
CA ALA A 46 -14.59 -0.68 6.91
C ALA A 46 -13.74 0.59 7.11
N ASN A 47 -14.22 1.52 7.94
CA ASN A 47 -13.51 2.75 8.28
C ASN A 47 -12.15 2.46 8.95
N GLU A 48 -12.06 1.45 9.82
CA GLU A 48 -10.78 1.01 10.38
C GLU A 48 -9.79 0.58 9.29
N LYS A 49 -10.26 -0.15 8.27
CA LYS A 49 -9.39 -0.59 7.15
C LYS A 49 -8.95 0.57 6.27
N PHE A 50 -9.85 1.48 5.93
CA PHE A 50 -9.50 2.67 5.15
C PHE A 50 -8.49 3.57 5.87
N LYS A 51 -8.63 3.75 7.18
CA LYS A 51 -7.62 4.46 7.99
C LYS A 51 -6.26 3.76 7.94
N LEU A 52 -6.25 2.43 8.10
CA LEU A 52 -5.01 1.64 8.02
C LEU A 52 -4.35 1.76 6.64
N ALA A 53 -5.13 1.79 5.56
CA ALA A 53 -4.62 2.01 4.21
C ALA A 53 -3.95 3.39 4.06
N SER A 54 -4.61 4.45 4.56
CA SER A 54 -4.05 5.81 4.55
C SER A 54 -2.75 5.90 5.35
N ASP A 55 -2.70 5.29 6.53
CA ASP A 55 -1.50 5.28 7.36
C ASP A 55 -0.33 4.59 6.65
N LYS A 56 -0.60 3.50 5.92
CA LYS A 56 0.46 2.77 5.20
C LYS A 56 0.97 3.53 3.99
N LEU A 57 0.10 4.21 3.22
CA LEU A 57 0.53 5.09 2.13
C LEU A 57 1.38 6.26 2.64
N ASN A 58 0.93 6.93 3.70
CA ASN A 58 1.58 8.14 4.22
C ASN A 58 2.94 7.85 4.89
N ASN A 59 3.13 6.65 5.47
CA ASN A 59 4.40 6.26 6.08
C ASN A 59 5.55 6.14 5.05
N TYR A 60 5.24 6.01 3.75
CA TYR A 60 6.23 5.87 2.67
C TYR A 60 6.04 6.96 1.61
N ALA A 61 6.25 8.21 2.03
CA ALA A 61 6.04 9.44 1.25
C ALA A 61 6.65 9.46 -0.16
N ARG A 62 7.64 8.60 -0.45
CA ARG A 62 8.31 8.54 -1.76
C ARG A 62 7.44 7.92 -2.86
N ASN A 63 6.47 7.09 -2.51
CA ASN A 63 5.51 6.46 -3.42
C ASN A 63 4.07 6.76 -3.00
N HIS A 64 3.81 7.97 -2.52
CA HIS A 64 2.45 8.45 -2.28
C HIS A 64 1.61 8.34 -3.56
N ASP A 65 0.64 7.43 -3.56
CA ASP A 65 -0.33 7.30 -4.65
C ASP A 65 -1.51 8.23 -4.36
N SER A 66 -1.52 9.38 -5.03
CA SER A 66 -2.56 10.40 -4.86
C SER A 66 -3.95 9.92 -5.29
N ALA A 67 -4.05 8.94 -6.20
CA ALA A 67 -5.33 8.38 -6.60
C ALA A 67 -5.93 7.50 -5.49
N MET A 68 -5.11 6.64 -4.89
CA MET A 68 -5.53 5.83 -3.73
C MET A 68 -5.90 6.71 -2.54
N ASP A 69 -5.17 7.81 -2.32
CA ASP A 69 -5.45 8.75 -1.25
C ASP A 69 -6.81 9.44 -1.40
N VAL A 70 -7.17 9.82 -2.63
CA VAL A 70 -8.50 10.38 -2.96
C VAL A 70 -9.58 9.31 -2.77
N GLU A 71 -9.32 8.07 -3.22
CA GLU A 71 -10.26 6.96 -3.04
C GLU A 71 -10.54 6.71 -1.55
N ILE A 72 -9.50 6.60 -0.72
CA ILE A 72 -9.62 6.38 0.71
C ILE A 72 -10.39 7.51 1.39
N LYS A 73 -10.15 8.77 1.03
CA LYS A 73 -10.88 9.92 1.56
C LYS A 73 -12.37 9.85 1.22
N ASN A 74 -12.69 9.61 -0.05
CA ASN A 74 -14.08 9.46 -0.48
C ASN A 74 -14.78 8.35 0.31
N LYS A 75 -14.11 7.21 0.52
CA LYS A 75 -14.64 6.07 1.27
C LYS A 75 -14.85 6.35 2.76
N LEU A 76 -14.06 7.24 3.36
CA LEU A 76 -14.20 7.66 4.76
C LEU A 76 -15.28 8.73 4.96
N GLU A 77 -15.62 9.48 3.91
CA GLU A 77 -16.64 10.54 3.91
C GLU A 77 -18.04 10.03 3.52
N GLU A 78 -18.14 8.85 2.87
CA GLU A 78 -19.38 8.12 2.53
C GLU A 78 -20.08 7.47 3.73
#